data_AF-A0A1B6JT46-F1
#
_entry.id   AF-A0A1B6JT46-F1
#
_cell.length_a   1.000
_cell.length_b   1.000
_cell.length_c   1.000
_cell.angle_alpha   90.00
_cell.angle_beta   90.00
_cell.angle_gamma   90.00
#
_symmetry.space_group_name_H-M   'P 1'
#
loop_
_entity.id
_entity.type
_entity.pdbx_description
1 polymer ?
#
loop_
_entity_poly.entity_id
_entity_poly.type
_entity_poly.pdbx_seq_one_letter_code
_entity_poly.pdbx_strand_id
1 'polypeptide(L)'
;LHAADVAQTVHYMLCQTGLMNWMTDLEIFATLIAALIHDYEHTGTTNNFHVMSGTDTALLYNDKAVLENHHLSASFRVLKEDDCNILQNMSREEYREFRSLVIETVLATDMSCHFHQLKNMKNLLSLQEPSIDKAKALSLVLHCCDISHPAKKWDLHFQWTSQLLEEFFLQGDKEKELGLPFSPLCDRKNTLVAESQIVSSTSS
;
A
#
# COMPACT_ATOMS: atom_id res chain seq x y z
N LEU A 1 12.97 2.29 2.84
CA LEU A 1 12.95 3.67 2.30
C LEU A 1 11.55 4.04 1.84
N HIS A 2 10.91 3.23 0.99
CA HIS A 2 9.52 3.42 0.52
C HIS A 2 8.53 3.72 1.64
N ALA A 3 8.41 2.84 2.64
CA ALA A 3 7.53 3.05 3.79
C ALA A 3 7.73 4.40 4.52
N ALA A 4 8.96 4.93 4.58
CA ALA A 4 9.23 6.23 5.17
C ALA A 4 8.76 7.39 4.26
N ASP A 5 8.90 7.27 2.94
CA ASP A 5 8.35 8.24 1.98
C ASP A 5 6.82 8.25 2.03
N VAL A 6 6.18 7.08 2.07
CA VAL A 6 4.72 6.96 2.19
C VAL A 6 4.24 7.56 3.51
N ALA A 7 4.83 7.20 4.64
CA ALA A 7 4.46 7.76 5.94
C ALA A 7 4.65 9.28 6.02
N GLN A 8 5.74 9.81 5.46
CA GLN A 8 5.98 11.26 5.38
C GLN A 8 4.96 11.95 4.46
N THR A 9 4.62 11.33 3.33
CA THR A 9 3.63 11.86 2.39
C THR A 9 2.24 11.87 3.00
N VAL A 10 1.84 10.80 3.70
CA VAL A 10 0.59 10.73 4.48
C VAL A 10 0.56 11.86 5.51
N HIS A 11 1.60 12.01 6.32
CA HIS A 11 1.66 13.09 7.30
C HIS A 11 1.50 14.47 6.66
N TYR A 12 2.23 14.74 5.58
CA TYR A 12 2.11 15.99 4.82
C TYR A 12 0.68 16.22 4.31
N MET A 13 0.06 15.20 3.70
CA MET A 13 -1.31 15.28 3.18
C MET A 13 -2.32 15.56 4.29
N LEU A 14 -2.22 14.88 5.43
CA LEU A 14 -3.11 15.11 6.57
C LEU A 14 -3.02 16.55 7.10
N CYS A 15 -1.81 17.10 7.18
CA CYS A 15 -1.60 18.48 7.63
C CYS A 15 -2.05 19.52 6.61
N GLN A 16 -1.65 19.40 5.34
CA GLN A 16 -1.89 20.44 4.34
C GLN A 16 -3.34 20.52 3.86
N THR A 17 -4.06 19.39 3.85
CA THR A 17 -5.48 19.37 3.48
C THR A 17 -6.40 19.75 4.65
N GLY A 18 -5.86 19.81 5.87
CA GLY A 18 -6.64 19.99 7.09
C GLY A 18 -7.43 18.75 7.51
N LEU A 19 -7.28 17.60 6.85
CA LEU A 19 -7.93 16.33 7.21
C LEU A 19 -7.65 15.94 8.67
N MET A 20 -6.45 16.23 9.16
CA MET A 20 -6.05 15.98 10.54
C MET A 20 -7.02 16.60 11.57
N ASN A 21 -7.65 17.75 11.26
CA ASN A 21 -8.59 18.42 12.16
C ASN A 21 -9.93 17.69 12.32
N TRP A 22 -10.21 16.71 11.46
CA TRP A 22 -11.43 15.90 11.47
C TRP A 22 -11.20 14.51 12.06
N MET A 23 -9.98 14.26 12.54
CA MET A 23 -9.52 12.97 13.03
C MET A 23 -9.28 13.00 14.54
N THR A 24 -9.41 11.85 15.19
CA THR A 24 -8.92 11.67 16.56
C THR A 24 -7.42 11.37 16.56
N ASP A 25 -6.76 11.57 17.72
CA ASP A 25 -5.34 11.21 17.88
C ASP A 25 -5.10 9.71 17.57
N LEU A 26 -6.05 8.85 17.92
CA LEU A 26 -6.00 7.42 17.62
C LEU A 26 -6.09 7.15 16.11
N GLU A 27 -6.97 7.85 15.39
CA GLU A 27 -7.10 7.73 13.93
C GLU A 27 -5.82 8.21 13.23
N ILE A 28 -5.22 9.32 13.69
CA ILE A 28 -3.96 9.84 13.14
C ILE A 28 -2.83 8.84 13.38
N PHE A 29 -2.71 8.35 14.62
CA PHE A 29 -1.70 7.37 14.97
C PHE A 29 -1.85 6.07 14.17
N ALA A 30 -3.07 5.53 14.07
CA ALA A 30 -3.38 4.35 13.25
C ALA A 30 -3.00 4.56 11.78
N THR A 31 -3.33 5.71 11.20
CA THR A 31 -3.02 6.00 9.80
C THR A 31 -1.51 6.06 9.55
N LEU A 32 -0.74 6.67 10.47
CA LEU A 32 0.71 6.73 10.37
C LEU A 32 1.37 5.36 10.57
N ILE A 33 0.88 4.54 11.51
CA ILE A 33 1.35 3.16 11.66
C ILE A 33 1.03 2.33 10.42
N ALA A 34 -0.19 2.42 9.89
CA ALA A 34 -0.57 1.74 8.64
C ALA A 34 0.41 2.09 7.51
N ALA A 35 0.74 3.37 7.33
CA ALA A 35 1.70 3.80 6.33
C ALA A 35 3.11 3.24 6.54
N LEU A 36 3.57 3.13 7.80
CA LEU A 36 4.89 2.56 8.11
C LEU A 36 4.98 1.06 7.87
N ILE A 37 3.87 0.33 8.05
CA ILE A 37 3.85 -1.14 7.98
C ILE A 37 3.31 -1.69 6.67
N HIS A 38 2.75 -0.85 5.78
CA HIS A 38 1.95 -1.32 4.65
C HIS A 38 2.69 -2.29 3.73
N ASP A 39 4.03 -2.20 3.63
CA ASP A 39 4.93 -3.06 2.84
C ASP A 39 5.97 -3.81 3.70
N TYR A 40 5.70 -4.01 4.99
CA TYR A 40 6.65 -4.67 5.89
C TYR A 40 6.94 -6.13 5.48
N GLU A 41 8.21 -6.50 5.30
CA GLU A 41 8.64 -7.81 4.76
C GLU A 41 8.23 -8.06 3.29
N HIS A 42 8.02 -7.01 2.49
CA HIS A 42 7.80 -7.16 1.03
C HIS A 42 8.95 -7.92 0.35
N THR A 43 8.59 -8.85 -0.53
CA THR A 43 9.51 -9.83 -1.15
C THR A 43 10.16 -9.33 -2.44
N GLY A 44 9.77 -8.13 -2.86
CA GLY A 44 10.13 -7.56 -4.16
C GLY A 44 9.44 -8.28 -5.33
N THR A 45 8.26 -8.87 -5.08
CA THR A 45 7.45 -9.55 -6.08
C THR A 45 5.97 -9.30 -5.80
N THR A 46 5.13 -9.46 -6.81
CA THR A 46 3.68 -9.19 -6.74
C THR A 46 2.87 -10.33 -6.12
N ASN A 47 1.64 -10.02 -5.69
CA ASN A 47 0.65 -11.03 -5.30
C ASN A 47 0.46 -12.11 -6.38
N ASN A 48 0.42 -11.73 -7.67
CA ASN A 48 0.27 -12.68 -8.77
C ASN A 48 1.46 -13.65 -8.87
N PHE A 49 2.69 -13.16 -8.67
CA PHE A 49 3.87 -14.02 -8.63
C PHE A 49 3.75 -15.06 -7.52
N HIS A 50 3.36 -14.64 -6.31
CA HIS A 50 3.18 -15.53 -5.16
C HIS A 50 2.15 -16.64 -5.42
N VAL A 51 1.03 -16.31 -6.07
CA VAL A 51 -0.03 -17.26 -6.45
C VAL A 51 0.47 -18.22 -7.54
N MET A 52 1.06 -17.70 -8.61
CA MET A 52 1.50 -18.51 -9.75
C MET A 52 2.67 -19.44 -9.42
N SER A 53 3.53 -19.05 -8.50
CA SER A 53 4.65 -19.87 -8.02
C SER A 53 4.27 -20.80 -6.86
N GLY A 54 3.05 -20.70 -6.33
CA GLY A 54 2.55 -21.58 -5.25
C GLY A 54 3.30 -21.40 -3.93
N THR A 55 3.72 -20.18 -3.59
CA THR A 55 4.46 -19.91 -2.35
C THR A 55 3.65 -20.24 -1.09
N ASP A 56 4.34 -20.55 0.01
CA ASP A 56 3.70 -20.81 1.30
C ASP A 56 2.84 -19.63 1.78
N THR A 57 3.26 -18.39 1.50
CA THR A 57 2.48 -17.19 1.82
C THR A 57 1.16 -17.13 1.06
N ALA A 58 1.16 -17.49 -0.24
CA ALA A 58 -0.07 -17.58 -1.03
C ALA A 58 -1.01 -18.67 -0.50
N LEU A 59 -0.47 -19.84 -0.15
CA LEU A 59 -1.24 -20.92 0.48
C LEU A 59 -1.84 -20.49 1.82
N LEU A 60 -1.06 -19.80 2.66
CA LEU A 60 -1.50 -19.32 3.97
C LEU A 60 -2.68 -18.33 3.87
N TYR A 61 -2.63 -17.44 2.88
CA TYR A 61 -3.66 -16.40 2.68
C TYR A 61 -4.68 -16.74 1.59
N ASN A 62 -4.67 -17.98 1.10
CA ASN A 62 -5.63 -18.51 0.11
C ASN A 62 -5.76 -17.59 -1.11
N ASP A 63 -4.63 -17.15 -1.64
CA ASP A 63 -4.49 -16.31 -2.85
C ASP A 63 -5.17 -14.93 -2.77
N LYS A 64 -5.56 -14.46 -1.59
CA LYS A 64 -6.26 -13.17 -1.40
C LYS A 64 -5.38 -12.17 -0.68
N ALA A 65 -5.09 -11.02 -1.32
CA ALA A 65 -4.30 -9.92 -0.77
C ALA A 65 -3.08 -10.47 0.00
N VAL A 66 -2.29 -11.30 -0.69
CA VAL A 66 -1.32 -12.23 -0.08
C VAL A 66 -0.28 -11.46 0.72
N LEU A 67 0.28 -10.42 0.11
CA LEU A 67 1.29 -9.56 0.70
C LEU A 67 0.69 -8.64 1.76
N GLU A 68 -0.46 -8.02 1.51
CA GLU A 68 -1.07 -7.08 2.46
C GLU A 68 -1.47 -7.78 3.76
N ASN A 69 -1.97 -9.03 3.67
CA ASN A 69 -2.21 -9.86 4.86
C ASN A 69 -0.91 -10.25 5.57
N HIS A 70 0.17 -10.50 4.81
CA HIS A 70 1.48 -10.79 5.37
C HIS A 70 2.05 -9.59 6.14
N HIS A 71 2.06 -8.40 5.52
CA HIS A 71 2.51 -7.14 6.09
C HIS A 71 1.85 -6.87 7.45
N LEU A 72 0.52 -7.03 7.50
CA LEU A 72 -0.26 -6.91 8.74
C LEU A 72 0.12 -7.97 9.77
N SER A 73 0.12 -9.25 9.39
CA SER A 73 0.39 -10.37 10.29
C SER A 73 1.77 -10.30 10.93
N ALA A 74 2.80 -10.01 10.12
CA ALA A 74 4.18 -9.92 10.56
C ALA A 74 4.38 -8.70 11.48
N SER A 75 3.88 -7.52 11.08
CA SER A 75 3.99 -6.30 11.89
C SER A 75 3.29 -6.43 13.25
N PHE A 76 2.09 -6.99 13.28
CA PHE A 76 1.38 -7.22 14.55
C PHE A 76 2.00 -8.33 15.41
N ARG A 77 2.87 -9.17 14.85
CA ARG A 77 3.67 -10.12 15.64
C ARG A 77 4.81 -9.40 16.34
N VAL A 78 5.53 -8.53 15.63
CA VAL A 78 6.58 -7.67 16.21
C VAL A 78 6.01 -6.78 17.31
N LEU A 79 4.85 -6.17 17.08
CA LEU A 79 4.19 -5.31 18.08
C LEU A 79 3.73 -6.05 19.34
N LYS A 80 3.80 -7.38 19.39
CA LYS A 80 3.53 -8.18 20.60
C LYS A 80 4.79 -8.50 21.41
N GLU A 81 5.97 -8.24 20.87
CA GLU A 81 7.24 -8.43 21.59
C GLU A 81 7.39 -7.33 22.65
N ASP A 82 7.85 -7.69 23.85
CA ASP A 82 7.83 -6.80 25.03
C ASP A 82 8.63 -5.51 24.82
N ASP A 83 9.71 -5.56 24.05
CA ASP A 83 10.58 -4.42 23.71
C ASP A 83 10.08 -3.58 22.52
N CYS A 84 9.14 -4.10 21.74
CA CYS A 84 8.59 -3.46 20.53
C CYS A 84 7.12 -3.04 20.67
N ASN A 85 6.47 -3.36 21.80
CA ASN A 85 5.04 -3.10 22.00
C ASN A 85 4.75 -1.61 22.32
N ILE A 86 4.75 -0.79 21.27
CA ILE A 86 4.34 0.63 21.34
C ILE A 86 2.84 0.81 21.64
N LEU A 87 2.05 -0.28 21.67
CA LEU A 87 0.61 -0.27 21.91
C LEU A 87 0.23 -0.65 23.35
N GLN A 88 1.22 -0.95 24.21
CA GLN A 88 1.02 -1.53 25.54
C GLN A 88 0.11 -0.74 26.49
N ASN A 89 0.01 0.58 26.29
CA ASN A 89 -0.78 1.48 27.15
C ASN A 89 -2.19 1.76 26.60
N MET A 90 -2.56 1.18 25.45
CA MET A 90 -3.92 1.32 24.93
C MET A 90 -4.91 0.52 25.76
N SER A 91 -6.10 1.08 25.98
CA SER A 91 -7.25 0.30 26.43
C SER A 91 -7.62 -0.78 25.41
N ARG A 92 -8.44 -1.74 25.84
CA ARG A 92 -8.90 -2.81 24.97
C ARG A 92 -9.74 -2.28 23.80
N GLU A 93 -10.53 -1.25 24.07
CA GLU A 93 -11.39 -0.56 23.11
C GLU A 93 -10.54 0.20 22.09
N GLU A 94 -9.57 1.01 22.54
CA GLU A 94 -8.64 1.73 21.65
C GLU A 94 -7.83 0.77 20.77
N TYR A 95 -7.29 -0.32 21.33
CA TYR A 95 -6.55 -1.31 20.55
C TYR A 95 -7.43 -1.95 19.48
N ARG A 96 -8.70 -2.23 19.79
CA ARG A 96 -9.65 -2.80 18.83
C ARG A 96 -9.94 -1.82 17.69
N GLU A 97 -10.17 -0.56 17.99
CA GLU A 97 -10.40 0.50 17.00
C GLU A 97 -9.16 0.72 16.14
N PHE A 98 -8.00 0.91 16.77
CA PHE A 98 -6.69 1.02 16.12
C PHE A 98 -6.44 -0.14 15.16
N ARG A 99 -6.56 -1.38 15.66
CA ARG A 99 -6.29 -2.57 14.87
C ARG A 99 -7.26 -2.70 13.70
N SER A 100 -8.54 -2.39 13.90
CA SER A 100 -9.54 -2.44 12.83
C SER A 100 -9.20 -1.45 11.72
N LEU A 101 -8.86 -0.21 12.08
CA LEU A 101 -8.50 0.82 11.12
C LEU A 101 -7.22 0.47 10.36
N VAL A 102 -6.16 0.06 11.06
CA VAL A 102 -4.89 -0.34 10.42
C VAL A 102 -5.09 -1.50 9.44
N ILE A 103 -5.87 -2.53 9.81
CA ILE A 103 -6.16 -3.65 8.91
C ILE A 103 -6.89 -3.17 7.65
N GLU A 104 -7.93 -2.36 7.80
CA GLU A 104 -8.70 -1.86 6.66
C GLU A 104 -7.84 -0.98 5.74
N THR A 105 -7.01 -0.11 6.32
CA THR A 105 -6.17 0.82 5.55
C THR A 105 -5.05 0.10 4.80
N VAL A 106 -4.38 -0.88 5.42
CA VAL A 106 -3.33 -1.66 4.73
C VAL A 106 -3.91 -2.61 3.70
N LEU A 107 -5.02 -3.31 3.97
CA LEU A 107 -5.64 -4.16 2.95
C LEU A 107 -6.12 -3.36 1.72
N ALA A 108 -6.42 -2.08 1.91
CA ALA A 108 -6.79 -1.20 0.83
C ALA A 108 -5.61 -0.77 -0.06
N THR A 109 -4.35 -1.02 0.30
CA THR A 109 -3.21 -0.73 -0.60
C THR A 109 -3.07 -1.77 -1.71
N ASP A 110 -3.78 -2.91 -1.62
CA ASP A 110 -3.85 -3.90 -2.71
C ASP A 110 -4.38 -3.21 -3.99
N MET A 111 -3.56 -3.19 -5.04
CA MET A 111 -3.88 -2.55 -6.31
C MET A 111 -5.11 -3.14 -7.01
N SER A 112 -5.54 -4.36 -6.67
CA SER A 112 -6.82 -4.92 -7.14
C SER A 112 -8.04 -4.14 -6.64
N CYS A 113 -7.90 -3.42 -5.52
CA CYS A 113 -8.94 -2.58 -4.93
C CYS A 113 -9.00 -1.16 -5.53
N HIS A 114 -7.98 -0.73 -6.28
CA HIS A 114 -7.82 0.64 -6.79
C HIS A 114 -9.08 1.20 -7.49
N PHE A 115 -9.58 0.50 -8.51
CA PHE A 115 -10.74 0.97 -9.28
C PHE A 115 -12.04 0.96 -8.46
N HIS A 116 -12.17 0.04 -7.50
CA HIS A 116 -13.31 -0.01 -6.60
C HIS A 116 -13.32 1.23 -5.69
N GLN A 117 -12.16 1.57 -5.09
CA GLN A 117 -12.02 2.76 -4.25
C GLN A 117 -12.32 4.05 -5.02
N LEU A 118 -11.77 4.20 -6.23
CA LEU A 118 -12.03 5.36 -7.08
C LEU A 118 -13.50 5.50 -7.44
N LYS A 119 -14.16 4.39 -7.81
CA LYS A 119 -15.60 4.38 -8.11
C LYS A 119 -16.43 4.82 -6.90
N ASN A 120 -16.12 4.28 -5.72
CA ASN A 120 -16.83 4.62 -4.50
C ASN A 120 -16.67 6.12 -4.16
N MET A 121 -15.44 6.65 -4.26
CA MET A 121 -15.19 8.06 -3.97
C MET A 121 -15.85 8.99 -4.98
N LYS A 122 -15.78 8.69 -6.28
CA LYS A 122 -16.48 9.44 -7.33
C LYS A 122 -17.99 9.49 -7.09
N ASN A 123 -18.59 8.37 -6.68
CA ASN A 123 -20.00 8.31 -6.35
C ASN A 123 -20.33 9.18 -5.12
N LEU A 124 -19.51 9.13 -4.06
CA LEU A 124 -19.71 9.96 -2.86
C LEU A 124 -19.68 11.45 -3.19
N LEU A 125 -18.74 11.89 -4.03
CA LEU A 125 -18.62 13.29 -4.44
C LEU A 125 -19.83 13.79 -5.28
N SER A 126 -20.63 12.88 -5.84
CA SER A 126 -21.84 13.23 -6.59
C SER A 126 -23.10 13.39 -5.72
N LEU A 127 -23.04 13.01 -4.44
CA LEU A 127 -24.16 13.13 -3.51
C LEU A 127 -24.29 14.57 -3.01
N GLN A 128 -25.55 15.04 -2.84
CA GLN A 128 -25.81 16.35 -2.25
C GLN A 128 -25.42 16.42 -0.76
N GLU A 129 -25.59 15.32 -0.03
CA GLU A 129 -25.19 15.17 1.37
C GLU A 129 -24.31 13.90 1.51
N PRO A 130 -23.01 14.00 1.21
CA PRO A 130 -22.11 12.87 1.33
C PRO A 130 -21.86 12.55 2.81
N SER A 131 -22.20 11.33 3.23
CA SER A 131 -21.70 10.75 4.48
C SER A 131 -20.38 10.04 4.18
N ILE A 132 -19.28 10.62 4.64
CA ILE A 132 -17.94 10.07 4.43
C ILE A 132 -17.62 9.09 5.54
N ASP A 133 -17.46 7.83 5.16
CA ASP A 133 -16.85 6.82 6.00
C ASP A 133 -15.35 7.14 6.15
N LYS A 134 -14.94 7.52 7.37
CA LYS A 134 -13.58 7.94 7.66
C LYS A 134 -12.56 6.86 7.31
N ALA A 135 -12.85 5.59 7.59
CA ALA A 135 -11.92 4.49 7.34
C ALA A 135 -11.63 4.39 5.84
N LYS A 136 -12.67 4.44 5.00
CA LYS A 136 -12.51 4.46 3.52
C LYS A 136 -11.79 5.67 3.00
N ALA A 137 -12.03 6.85 3.58
CA ALA A 137 -11.31 8.07 3.20
C ALA A 137 -9.82 7.95 3.52
N LEU A 138 -9.46 7.45 4.71
CA LEU A 138 -8.07 7.24 5.12
C LEU A 138 -7.38 6.15 4.31
N SER A 139 -8.09 5.07 3.99
CA SER A 139 -7.63 4.03 3.06
C SER A 139 -7.28 4.62 1.70
N LEU A 140 -8.15 5.46 1.13
CA LEU A 140 -7.86 6.13 -0.14
C LEU A 140 -6.67 7.09 -0.02
N VAL A 141 -6.56 7.84 1.08
CA VAL A 141 -5.42 8.74 1.33
C VAL A 141 -4.12 7.96 1.37
N LEU A 142 -4.04 6.84 2.11
CA LEU A 142 -2.86 5.98 2.12
C LEU A 142 -2.55 5.46 0.72
N HIS A 143 -3.56 4.92 0.02
CA HIS A 143 -3.42 4.41 -1.35
C HIS A 143 -2.85 5.46 -2.30
N CYS A 144 -3.35 6.70 -2.23
CA CYS A 144 -2.83 7.81 -3.04
C CYS A 144 -1.39 8.19 -2.67
N CYS A 145 -1.02 8.12 -1.39
CA CYS A 145 0.33 8.42 -0.93
C CYS A 145 1.32 7.35 -1.37
N ASP A 146 0.90 6.10 -1.38
CA ASP A 146 1.70 4.95 -1.83
C ASP A 146 2.09 5.07 -3.31
N ILE A 147 1.13 5.44 -4.16
CA ILE A 147 1.37 5.66 -5.60
C ILE A 147 1.79 7.11 -5.94
N SER A 148 2.27 7.89 -4.97
CA SER A 148 2.47 9.35 -5.14
C SER A 148 3.74 9.76 -5.89
N HIS A 149 4.67 8.83 -6.16
CA HIS A 149 5.96 9.15 -6.77
C HIS A 149 5.87 9.95 -8.09
N PRO A 150 4.85 9.82 -8.97
CA PRO A 150 4.70 10.66 -10.16
C PRO A 150 4.37 12.13 -9.87
N ALA A 151 3.83 12.44 -8.68
CA ALA A 151 3.51 13.80 -8.26
C ALA A 151 4.69 14.49 -7.52
N LYS A 152 5.78 13.75 -7.25
CA LYS A 152 6.98 14.29 -6.60
C LYS A 152 7.84 15.06 -7.63
N LYS A 153 8.83 15.81 -7.15
CA LYS A 153 9.82 16.46 -8.03
C LYS A 153 10.48 15.43 -8.94
N TRP A 154 10.82 15.84 -10.16
CA TRP A 154 11.36 14.96 -11.20
C TRP A 154 12.48 14.04 -10.71
N ASP A 155 13.46 14.56 -9.99
CA ASP A 155 14.60 13.76 -9.51
C ASP A 155 14.16 12.61 -8.60
N LEU A 156 13.18 12.85 -7.72
CA LEU A 156 12.60 11.82 -6.85
C LEU A 156 11.73 10.86 -7.64
N HIS A 157 10.88 11.37 -8.53
CA HIS A 157 10.06 10.53 -9.41
C HIS A 157 10.92 9.56 -10.21
N PHE A 158 11.97 10.07 -10.85
CA PHE A 158 12.90 9.28 -11.66
C PHE A 158 13.62 8.21 -10.82
N GLN A 159 14.07 8.55 -9.61
CA GLN A 159 14.69 7.58 -8.70
C GLN A 159 13.72 6.46 -8.31
N TRP A 160 12.49 6.79 -7.93
CA TRP A 160 11.48 5.80 -7.56
C TRP A 160 11.09 4.91 -8.73
N THR A 161 10.84 5.50 -9.91
CA THR A 161 10.55 4.75 -11.13
C THR A 161 11.68 3.80 -11.49
N SER A 162 12.94 4.22 -11.33
CA SER A 162 14.10 3.36 -11.61
C SER A 162 14.19 2.17 -10.65
N GLN A 163 13.92 2.39 -9.35
CA GLN A 163 13.92 1.31 -8.35
C GLN A 163 12.77 0.33 -8.58
N LEU A 164 11.57 0.82 -8.87
CA LEU A 164 10.40 -0.01 -9.16
C LEU A 164 10.62 -0.90 -10.40
N LEU A 165 11.20 -0.33 -11.46
CA LEU A 165 11.50 -1.10 -12.67
C LEU A 165 12.57 -2.17 -12.44
N GLU A 166 13.61 -1.87 -11.66
CA GLU A 166 14.60 -2.88 -11.30
C GLU A 166 13.95 -4.02 -10.51
N GLU A 167 13.03 -3.72 -9.60
CA GLU A 167 12.27 -4.74 -8.88
C GLU A 167 11.42 -5.62 -9.82
N PHE A 168 10.71 -5.02 -10.78
CA PHE A 168 9.98 -5.78 -11.80
C PHE A 168 10.89 -6.66 -12.65
N PHE A 169 12.08 -6.18 -13.02
CA PHE A 169 13.04 -6.98 -13.77
C PHE A 169 13.61 -8.14 -12.96
N LEU A 170 13.84 -7.95 -11.66
CA LEU A 170 14.24 -9.02 -10.74
C LEU A 170 13.12 -10.06 -10.57
N GLN A 171 11.85 -9.64 -10.52
CA GLN A 171 10.72 -10.58 -10.57
C GLN A 171 10.73 -11.37 -11.88
N GLY A 172 10.92 -10.71 -13.03
CA GLY A 172 10.97 -11.38 -14.33
C GLY A 172 12.08 -12.44 -14.42
N ASP A 173 13.24 -12.16 -13.84
CA ASP A 173 14.33 -13.15 -13.77
C ASP A 173 13.92 -14.38 -12.94
N LYS A 174 13.26 -14.17 -11.80
CA LYS A 174 12.70 -15.27 -10.98
C LYS A 174 11.62 -16.06 -11.74
N GLU A 175 10.73 -15.38 -12.46
CA GLU A 175 9.69 -16.01 -13.29
C GLU A 175 10.33 -16.93 -14.33
N LYS A 176 11.37 -16.45 -15.02
CA LYS A 176 12.12 -17.24 -15.99
C LYS A 176 12.80 -18.45 -15.37
N GLU A 177 13.41 -18.31 -14.19
CA GLU A 177 14.04 -19.42 -13.45
C GLU A 177 13.03 -20.52 -13.07
N LEU A 178 11.81 -20.12 -12.72
CA LEU A 178 10.70 -21.03 -12.37
C LEU A 178 9.94 -21.56 -13.60
N GLY A 179 10.31 -21.13 -14.82
CA GLY A 179 9.60 -21.50 -16.04
C GLY A 179 8.20 -20.88 -16.17
N LEU A 180 7.93 -19.79 -15.45
CA LEU A 180 6.70 -19.02 -15.51
C LEU A 180 6.71 -18.02 -16.68
N PRO A 181 5.54 -17.65 -17.23
CA PRO A 181 5.46 -16.54 -18.16
C PRO A 181 5.83 -15.22 -17.47
N PHE A 182 6.47 -14.31 -18.20
CA PHE A 182 6.76 -12.98 -17.68
C PHE A 182 5.48 -12.20 -17.37
N SER A 183 5.41 -11.63 -16.17
CA SER A 183 4.38 -10.65 -15.83
C SER A 183 4.57 -9.36 -16.65
N PRO A 184 3.50 -8.56 -16.83
CA PRO A 184 3.62 -7.25 -17.48
C PRO A 184 4.77 -6.42 -16.90
N LEU A 185 5.54 -5.76 -17.78
CA LEU A 185 6.70 -4.92 -17.44
C LEU A 185 7.91 -5.65 -16.80
N CYS A 186 7.84 -6.96 -16.57
CA CYS A 186 8.91 -7.71 -15.90
C CYS A 186 10.00 -8.22 -16.86
N ASP A 187 9.79 -8.16 -18.18
CA ASP A 187 10.81 -8.54 -19.16
C ASP A 187 11.75 -7.36 -19.48
N ARG A 188 12.95 -7.37 -18.89
CA ARG A 188 14.00 -6.35 -19.11
C ARG A 188 14.47 -6.20 -20.57
N LYS A 189 14.18 -7.16 -21.46
CA LYS A 189 14.57 -7.09 -22.87
C LYS A 189 13.53 -6.41 -23.77
N ASN A 190 12.26 -6.47 -23.35
CA ASN A 190 11.12 -6.02 -24.16
C ASN A 190 10.40 -4.81 -23.55
N THR A 191 10.70 -4.42 -22.31
CA THR A 191 10.01 -3.31 -21.63
C THR A 191 10.56 -1.95 -22.05
N LEU A 192 9.72 -1.12 -22.67
CA LEU A 192 10.01 0.29 -22.95
C LEU A 192 9.63 1.15 -21.74
N VAL A 193 10.65 1.54 -20.97
CA VAL A 193 10.52 2.31 -19.72
C VAL A 193 9.69 3.59 -19.90
N ALA A 194 10.01 4.39 -20.92
CA ALA A 194 9.34 5.68 -21.14
C ALA A 194 7.84 5.53 -21.44
N GLU A 195 7.44 4.53 -22.22
CA GLU A 195 6.03 4.31 -22.56
C GLU A 195 5.22 3.77 -21.37
N SER A 196 5.83 2.93 -20.53
CA SER A 196 5.18 2.40 -19.33
C SER A 196 4.73 3.50 -18.35
N GLN A 197 5.51 4.58 -18.23
CA GLN A 197 5.21 5.70 -17.34
C GLN A 197 4.15 6.65 -17.91
N ILE A 198 4.05 6.76 -19.24
CA ILE A 198 3.00 7.56 -19.89
C ILE A 198 1.65 6.88 -19.67
N VAL A 199 1.55 5.56 -19.88
CA VAL A 199 0.28 4.83 -19.68
C VAL A 199 -0.19 4.90 -18.23
N SER A 200 0.71 4.77 -17.24
CA SER A 200 0.35 4.87 -15.82
C SER A 200 -0.09 6.27 -15.39
N SER A 201 0.37 7.33 -16.07
CA SER A 201 0.02 8.73 -15.76
C SER A 201 -1.13 9.29 -16.61
N THR A 202 -1.45 8.70 -17.76
CA THR A 202 -2.60 9.10 -18.60
C THR A 202 -3.89 8.33 -18.28
N SER A 203 -3.80 7.29 -17.44
CA SER A 203 -4.94 6.48 -17.00
C SER A 203 -5.54 6.93 -15.65
N SER A 204 -4.93 7.94 -15.01
CA SER A 204 -5.37 8.58 -13.75
C SER A 204 -6.24 9.81 -13.99
#